data_AF-A0A8X7XSM5-F1
#
_entry.id   AF-A0A8X7XSM5-F1
#
_cell.length_a   1.000
_cell.length_b   1.000
_cell.length_c   1.000
_cell.angle_alpha   90.00
_cell.angle_beta   90.00
_cell.angle_gamma   90.00
#
_symmetry.space_group_name_H-M   'P 1'
#
loop_
_entity.id
_entity.type
_entity.pdbx_description
1 polymer ?
#
loop_
_entity_poly.entity_id
_entity_poly.type
_entity_poly.pdbx_seq_one_letter_code
_entity_poly.pdbx_strand_id
1 'polypeptide(L)'
;MILHEAIRLYTPVTMLVRETCKDVKLQGLHIPANTPLILAVIANHHDTKIWGEDADKFNPLRFCEPRKHSSSFFPWGLGPRTCVGQKLALVEIKLVLAVIIRQFSFVDELGNVVACKSPELQCS
;
A
#
# COMPACT_ATOMS: atom_id res chain seq x y z
N MET A 1 10.36 -0.49 1.03
CA MET A 1 10.06 -0.91 -0.35
C MET A 1 9.03 -2.02 -0.39
N ILE A 2 9.38 -3.27 -0.01
CA ILE A 2 8.47 -4.45 -0.03
C ILE A 2 7.13 -4.16 0.64
N LEU A 3 7.14 -3.65 1.87
CA LEU A 3 5.92 -3.34 2.60
C LEU A 3 5.05 -2.27 1.92
N HIS A 4 5.65 -1.25 1.32
CA HIS A 4 4.88 -0.19 0.64
C HIS A 4 4.22 -0.72 -0.63
N GLU A 5 4.89 -1.59 -1.37
CA GLU A 5 4.31 -2.23 -2.56
C GLU A 5 3.20 -3.21 -2.19
N ALA A 6 3.38 -3.98 -1.11
CA ALA A 6 2.32 -4.85 -0.59
C ALA A 6 1.09 -4.03 -0.21
N ILE A 7 1.26 -2.92 0.52
CA ILE A 7 0.16 -2.03 0.91
C ILE A 7 -0.46 -1.32 -0.32
N ARG A 8 0.31 -1.04 -1.38
CA ARG A 8 -0.24 -0.45 -2.62
C ARG A 8 -1.21 -1.41 -3.29
N LEU A 9 -0.78 -2.65 -3.53
CA LEU A 9 -1.59 -3.66 -4.21
C LEU A 9 -2.75 -4.17 -3.33
N TYR A 10 -2.50 -4.30 -2.03
CA TYR A 10 -3.46 -4.80 -1.06
C TYR A 10 -3.75 -3.71 -0.02
N THR A 11 -4.36 -2.61 -0.49
CA THR A 11 -4.63 -1.46 0.38
C THR A 11 -5.61 -1.82 1.50
N PRO A 12 -5.31 -1.45 2.76
CA PRO A 12 -6.22 -1.70 3.88
C PRO A 12 -7.50 -0.86 3.79
N VAL A 13 -7.45 0.26 3.06
CA VAL A 13 -8.59 1.15 2.82
C VAL A 13 -8.76 1.32 1.32
N THR A 14 -9.91 0.89 0.78
CA THR A 14 -10.19 0.92 -0.66
C THR A 14 -10.70 2.28 -1.15
N MET A 15 -11.36 3.05 -0.27
CA MET A 15 -11.87 4.38 -0.58
C MET A 15 -11.92 5.28 0.65
N LEU A 16 -11.83 6.59 0.44
CA LEU A 16 -12.05 7.62 1.46
C LEU A 16 -13.20 8.52 1.01
N VAL A 17 -14.12 8.80 1.92
CA VAL A 17 -15.22 9.72 1.68
C VAL A 17 -14.91 11.08 2.32
N ARG A 18 -15.18 12.15 1.59
CA ARG A 18 -15.16 13.54 2.06
C ARG A 18 -16.45 14.23 1.65
N GLU A 19 -16.78 15.33 2.30
CA GLU A 19 -17.90 16.17 1.92
C GLU A 19 -17.40 17.61 1.76
N THR A 20 -17.87 18.32 0.74
CA THR A 20 -17.52 19.71 0.53
C THR A 20 -18.23 20.60 1.56
N CYS A 21 -17.49 21.43 2.30
CA CYS A 21 -18.10 22.37 3.25
C CYS A 21 -18.70 23.61 2.58
N LYS A 22 -18.37 23.85 1.30
CA LYS A 22 -18.77 25.01 0.49
C LYS A 22 -18.60 24.65 -0.99
N ASP A 23 -19.06 25.53 -1.87
CA ASP A 23 -18.81 25.39 -3.31
C ASP A 23 -17.30 25.39 -3.60
N VAL A 24 -16.84 24.42 -4.38
CA VAL A 24 -15.43 24.21 -4.74
C VAL A 24 -15.30 24.14 -6.26
N LYS A 25 -14.26 24.81 -6.80
CA LYS A 25 -13.81 24.59 -8.17
C LYS A 25 -12.60 23.65 -8.17
N LEU A 26 -12.72 22.49 -8.81
CA LEU A 26 -11.67 21.47 -8.91
C LEU A 26 -11.38 21.12 -10.37
N GLN A 27 -10.18 21.45 -10.87
CA GLN A 27 -9.80 21.24 -12.28
C GLN A 27 -10.86 21.69 -13.30
N GLY A 28 -11.49 22.84 -13.06
CA GLY A 28 -12.56 23.40 -13.91
C GLY A 28 -13.97 22.89 -13.61
N LEU A 29 -14.13 21.87 -12.77
CA LEU A 29 -15.43 21.38 -12.31
C LEU A 29 -15.96 22.22 -11.15
N HIS A 30 -17.23 22.63 -11.21
CA HIS A 30 -17.92 23.23 -10.08
C HIS A 30 -18.60 22.15 -9.25
N ILE A 31 -18.23 22.04 -7.99
CA ILE A 31 -18.75 21.06 -7.03
C ILE A 31 -19.50 21.83 -5.93
N PRO A 32 -20.83 21.71 -5.83
CA PRO A 32 -21.61 22.39 -4.81
C PRO A 32 -21.21 22.00 -3.38
N ALA A 33 -21.55 22.84 -2.41
CA ALA A 33 -21.50 22.51 -0.99
C ALA A 33 -22.31 21.24 -0.66
N ASN A 34 -21.90 20.53 0.39
CA ASN A 34 -22.51 19.29 0.88
C ASN A 34 -22.50 18.13 -0.13
N THR A 35 -21.56 18.16 -1.07
CA THR A 35 -21.40 17.08 -2.08
C THR A 35 -20.42 16.03 -1.54
N PRO A 36 -20.81 14.75 -1.47
CA PRO A 36 -19.89 13.68 -1.12
C PRO A 36 -18.89 13.43 -2.26
N LEU A 37 -17.61 13.33 -1.90
CA LEU A 37 -16.49 13.03 -2.76
C LEU A 37 -15.87 11.70 -2.34
N ILE A 38 -15.78 10.77 -3.28
CA ILE A 38 -15.16 9.47 -3.08
C ILE A 38 -13.77 9.48 -3.71
N LEU A 39 -12.75 9.31 -2.88
CA LEU A 39 -11.38 9.11 -3.31
C LEU A 39 -11.15 7.60 -3.39
N ALA A 40 -11.17 7.05 -4.59
CA ALA A 40 -10.93 5.63 -4.83
C ALA A 40 -9.43 5.30 -4.69
N VAL A 41 -9.01 4.96 -3.47
CA VAL A 41 -7.62 4.62 -3.13
C VAL A 41 -7.14 3.45 -3.98
N ILE A 42 -7.95 2.38 -4.06
CA ILE A 42 -7.61 1.16 -4.81
C ILE A 42 -7.44 1.44 -6.30
N ALA A 43 -8.34 2.21 -6.92
CA ALA A 43 -8.24 2.56 -8.33
C ALA A 43 -6.97 3.37 -8.61
N ASN A 44 -6.65 4.37 -7.76
CA ASN A 44 -5.44 5.15 -7.89
C ASN A 44 -4.16 4.31 -7.66
N HIS A 45 -4.19 3.32 -6.76
CA HIS A 45 -3.05 2.43 -6.53
C HIS A 45 -2.81 1.46 -7.67
N HIS A 46 -3.81 1.16 -8.48
CA HIS A 46 -3.72 0.28 -9.66
C HIS A 46 -3.71 1.04 -11.00
N ASP A 47 -3.71 2.38 -10.97
CA ASP A 47 -3.73 3.19 -12.20
C ASP A 47 -2.42 3.05 -12.99
N THR A 48 -2.50 2.47 -14.19
CA THR A 48 -1.36 2.26 -15.07
C THR A 48 -0.74 3.54 -15.59
N LYS A 49 -1.45 4.68 -15.57
CA LYS A 49 -0.89 5.99 -15.91
C LYS A 49 0.04 6.52 -14.82
N ILE A 50 -0.19 6.11 -13.58
CA ILE A 50 0.59 6.53 -12.40
C ILE A 50 1.70 5.53 -12.13
N TRP A 51 1.37 4.24 -12.18
CA TRP A 51 2.25 3.15 -11.78
C TRP A 51 2.85 2.38 -12.96
N GLY A 52 2.52 2.69 -14.21
CA GLY A 52 3.02 1.96 -15.38
C GLY A 52 2.20 0.71 -15.72
N GLU A 53 2.53 0.06 -16.84
CA GLU A 53 1.75 -1.08 -17.37
C GLU A 53 1.72 -2.29 -16.43
N ASP A 54 2.76 -2.47 -15.62
CA ASP A 54 2.85 -3.52 -14.61
C ASP A 54 2.25 -3.10 -13.26
N ALA A 55 1.26 -2.19 -13.24
CA ALA A 55 0.62 -1.69 -12.01
C ALA A 55 0.01 -2.82 -11.16
N ASP A 56 -0.50 -3.88 -11.77
CA ASP A 56 -1.06 -5.03 -11.05
C ASP A 56 -0.01 -6.06 -10.61
N LYS A 57 1.26 -5.86 -10.98
CA LYS A 57 2.36 -6.75 -10.59
C LYS A 57 3.05 -6.24 -9.34
N PHE A 58 3.44 -7.17 -8.48
CA PHE A 58 4.23 -6.86 -7.29
C PHE A 58 5.67 -6.51 -7.69
N ASN A 59 6.02 -5.23 -7.61
CA ASN A 59 7.36 -4.72 -7.91
C ASN A 59 7.83 -3.72 -6.83
N PRO A 60 8.54 -4.20 -5.78
CA PRO A 60 9.03 -3.36 -4.70
C PRO A 60 10.01 -2.26 -5.11
N LEU A 61 10.72 -2.44 -6.22
CA LEU A 61 11.75 -1.52 -6.71
C LEU A 61 11.16 -0.16 -7.11
N ARG A 62 9.84 -0.10 -7.36
CA ARG A 62 9.11 1.17 -7.60
C ARG A 62 9.25 2.19 -6.47
N PHE A 63 9.54 1.71 -5.26
CA PHE A 63 9.74 2.55 -4.08
C PHE A 63 11.22 2.82 -3.77
N CYS A 64 12.16 2.47 -4.67
CA CYS A 64 13.56 2.89 -4.59
C CYS A 64 13.71 4.39 -4.86
N GLU A 65 13.03 4.86 -5.90
CA GLU A 65 13.12 6.24 -6.36
C GLU A 65 12.01 7.10 -5.77
N PRO A 66 12.24 8.42 -5.64
CA PRO A 66 11.19 9.35 -5.27
C PRO A 66 10.01 9.28 -6.26
N ARG A 67 8.79 9.26 -5.71
CA ARG A 67 7.56 9.27 -6.53
C ARG A 67 7.41 10.62 -7.23
N LYS A 68 7.00 10.60 -8.51
CA LYS A 68 6.69 11.81 -9.29
C LYS A 68 5.56 12.64 -8.69
N HIS A 69 4.57 11.98 -8.08
CA HIS A 69 3.46 12.63 -7.38
C HIS A 69 3.40 12.14 -5.94
N SER A 70 3.55 13.05 -4.97
CA SER A 70 3.49 12.71 -3.55
C SER A 70 2.14 12.11 -3.14
N SER A 71 1.06 12.56 -3.80
CA SER A 71 -0.31 12.09 -3.60
C SER A 71 -0.67 10.83 -4.37
N SER A 72 0.25 10.16 -5.07
CA SER A 72 -0.08 8.90 -5.77
C SER A 72 -0.20 7.70 -4.83
N PHE A 73 0.34 7.77 -3.61
CA PHE A 73 0.28 6.69 -2.64
C PHE A 73 -0.09 7.23 -1.25
N PHE A 74 -1.36 7.02 -0.90
CA PHE A 74 -2.03 7.47 0.32
C PHE A 74 -2.91 6.36 0.94
N PRO A 75 -2.40 5.14 1.17
CA PRO A 75 -3.18 4.04 1.77
C PRO A 75 -3.74 4.35 3.16
N TRP A 76 -3.14 5.33 3.85
CA TRP A 76 -3.52 5.78 5.18
C TRP A 76 -4.29 7.11 5.15
N GLY A 77 -4.70 7.56 3.97
CA GLY A 77 -5.15 8.93 3.74
C GLY A 77 -4.02 9.93 3.57
N LEU A 78 -4.39 11.20 3.41
CA LEU A 78 -3.48 12.31 3.20
C LEU A 78 -3.97 13.55 3.97
N GLY A 79 -3.04 14.40 4.39
CA GLY A 79 -3.32 15.66 5.06
C GLY A 79 -3.68 15.51 6.55
N PRO A 80 -4.41 16.48 7.15
CA PRO A 80 -4.65 16.53 8.59
C PRO A 80 -5.45 15.34 9.17
N ARG A 81 -6.16 14.61 8.31
CA ARG A 81 -6.97 13.43 8.69
C ARG A 81 -6.32 12.12 8.22
N THR A 82 -4.99 12.11 8.11
CA THR A 82 -4.21 10.87 7.89
C THR A 82 -4.36 9.96 9.09
N CYS A 83 -4.33 8.64 8.87
CA CYS A 83 -4.46 7.64 9.92
C CYS A 83 -3.41 7.85 11.03
N VAL A 84 -3.88 8.09 12.25
CA VAL A 84 -3.02 8.25 13.44
C VAL A 84 -2.22 6.98 13.73
N GLY A 85 -2.77 5.80 13.39
CA GLY A 85 -2.15 4.50 13.59
C GLY A 85 -1.11 4.11 12.54
N GLN A 86 -0.88 4.92 11.50
CA GLN A 86 0.04 4.56 10.40
C GLN A 86 1.43 4.14 10.89
N LYS A 87 2.02 4.92 11.81
CA LYS A 87 3.38 4.64 12.29
C LYS A 87 3.43 3.34 13.11
N LEU A 88 2.43 3.12 13.96
CA LEU A 88 2.31 1.90 14.76
C LEU A 88 2.16 0.67 13.86
N ALA A 89 1.22 0.70 12.92
CA ALA A 89 0.98 -0.39 11.99
C ALA A 89 2.25 -0.75 11.19
N LEU A 90 3.01 0.24 10.70
CA LEU A 90 4.25 -0.01 9.99
C LEU A 90 5.34 -0.64 10.87
N VAL A 91 5.38 -0.35 12.17
CA VAL A 91 6.29 -1.00 13.12
C VAL A 91 5.85 -2.44 13.38
N GLU A 92 4.58 -2.65 13.68
CA GLU A 92 4.02 -3.98 13.95
C GLU A 92 4.18 -4.92 12.76
N ILE A 93 3.87 -4.47 11.53
CA ILE A 93 4.02 -5.30 10.34
C ILE A 93 5.49 -5.69 10.13
N LYS A 94 6.44 -4.78 10.36
CA LYS A 94 7.87 -5.11 10.26
C LYS A 94 8.29 -6.13 11.31
N LEU A 95 7.81 -6.01 12.54
CA LEU A 95 8.10 -6.95 13.63
C LEU A 95 7.54 -8.33 13.30
N VAL A 96 6.26 -8.41 12.92
CA VAL A 96 5.60 -9.66 12.54
C VAL A 96 6.34 -10.30 11.36
N LEU A 97 6.65 -9.55 10.31
CA LEU A 97 7.37 -10.08 9.16
C LEU A 97 8.77 -10.60 9.53
N ALA A 98 9.50 -9.87 10.38
CA ALA A 98 10.81 -10.32 10.87
C ALA A 98 10.71 -11.61 11.70
N VAL A 99 9.68 -11.74 12.55
CA VAL A 99 9.41 -12.96 13.32
C VAL A 99 9.08 -14.12 12.38
N ILE A 100 8.18 -13.92 11.42
CA ILE A 100 7.78 -14.97 10.48
C ILE A 100 9.02 -15.46 9.69
N ILE A 101 9.77 -14.56 9.06
CA ILE A 101 10.96 -14.93 8.26
C ILE A 101 12.03 -15.60 9.11
N ARG A 102 12.22 -15.18 10.36
CA ARG A 102 13.28 -15.72 11.23
C ARG A 102 12.89 -17.00 11.96
N GLN A 103 11.62 -17.24 12.21
CA GLN A 103 11.20 -18.33 13.10
C GLN A 103 10.58 -19.51 12.36
N PHE A 104 10.11 -19.31 11.13
CA PHE A 104 9.40 -20.31 10.37
C PHE A 104 10.16 -20.64 9.08
N SER A 105 10.11 -21.92 8.70
CA SER A 105 10.44 -22.36 7.35
C SER A 105 9.15 -22.48 6.56
N PHE A 106 9.19 -22.10 5.29
CA PHE A 106 8.02 -22.16 4.42
C PHE A 106 8.13 -23.35 3.50
N VAL A 107 7.05 -24.12 3.39
CA VAL A 107 6.91 -25.20 2.43
C VAL A 107 5.85 -24.84 1.40
N ASP A 108 6.05 -25.23 0.15
CA ASP A 108 5.00 -25.14 -0.86
C ASP A 108 3.94 -26.24 -0.68
N GLU A 109 2.91 -26.23 -1.52
CA GLU A 109 1.84 -27.23 -1.51
C GLU A 109 2.33 -28.65 -1.78
N LEU A 110 3.54 -28.80 -2.33
CA LEU A 110 4.20 -30.07 -2.64
C LEU A 110 5.19 -30.50 -1.54
N GLY A 111 5.36 -29.71 -0.48
CA GLY A 111 6.25 -29.97 0.64
C GLY A 111 7.70 -29.52 0.46
N ASN A 112 8.02 -28.81 -0.63
CA ASN A 112 9.37 -28.29 -0.86
C ASN A 112 9.64 -27.04 -0.02
N VAL A 113 10.81 -26.95 0.61
CA VAL A 113 11.19 -25.76 1.39
C VAL A 113 11.47 -24.58 0.45
N VAL A 114 10.62 -23.55 0.51
CA VAL A 114 10.69 -22.33 -0.32
C VAL A 114 11.51 -21.24 0.36
N ALA A 115 11.57 -21.24 1.68
CA ALA A 115 12.44 -20.36 2.46
C ALA A 115 12.82 -21.05 3.77
N CYS A 116 14.12 -21.22 3.99
CA CYS A 116 14.67 -21.91 5.15
C CYS A 116 15.27 -20.92 6.16
N LYS A 117 15.09 -21.23 7.44
CA LYS A 117 15.73 -20.52 8.54
C LYS A 117 17.22 -20.88 8.60
N SER A 118 18.05 -20.11 7.89
CA SER A 118 19.54 -20.14 7.92
C SER A 118 20.25 -21.40 7.39
N PRO A 119 21.51 -21.30 6.92
CA PRO A 119 22.25 -22.38 6.24
C PRO A 119 22.68 -23.55 7.14
N GLU A 120 22.54 -23.39 8.46
CA GLU A 120 23.00 -24.37 9.46
C GLU A 120 22.07 -25.58 9.59
N LEU A 121 20.86 -25.46 9.06
CA LEU A 121 19.92 -26.55 8.85
C LEU A 121 19.89 -26.86 7.35
N GLN A 122 20.97 -27.47 6.85
CA GLN A 122 20.94 -28.14 5.57
C GLN A 122 19.75 -29.09 5.59
N CYS A 123 18.82 -28.87 4.65
CA CYS A 123 17.76 -29.80 4.33
C CYS A 123 18.42 -31.16 4.08
N SER A 124 18.21 -32.08 5.02
CA SER A 124 18.42 -33.52 4.85
C SER A 124 17.31 -34.11 4.02
#